data_AF-A0A7R8WQB3-F1
#
_entry.id   AF-A0A7R8WQB3-F1
#
_cell.length_a   1.000
_cell.length_b   1.000
_cell.length_c   1.000
_cell.angle_alpha   90.00
_cell.angle_beta   90.00
_cell.angle_gamma   90.00
#
_symmetry.space_group_name_H-M   'P 1'
#
loop_
_entity.id
_entity.type
_entity.pdbx_description
1 polymer ?
#
loop_
_entity_poly.entity_id
_entity_poly.type
_entity_poly.pdbx_seq_one_letter_code
_entity_poly.pdbx_strand_id
1 'polypeptide(L)'
;MASRSLRSLSLLRPVISSGRLHFTMRVPVAITRHLSVSAARLTNTSVAKVDKELVEFLHDEIAQENKTRKTSFPTTIGGFNVVLKGAEVELKKEADGENIAIKFNVNHSLNPSSKPAAPGASSDAPPVQEKDSEDMLSSPSFDIEVTRSGRTLSFSCSFAPEEEVEGTEQDGYADLFTIDEVTMFESDWKETDYAVSGEILDGYLYDLLMNFLEARGITSEFMGEVQEFATSYEQNMYVGLLEGLKNFCTK
;
A
#
# COMPACT_ATOMS: atom_id res chain seq x y z
N MET A 1 38.68 4.93 -53.46
CA MET A 1 38.03 5.26 -54.75
C MET A 1 36.99 4.17 -55.03
N ALA A 2 35.71 4.59 -55.11
CA ALA A 2 34.53 3.86 -55.59
C ALA A 2 34.14 2.50 -54.96
N SER A 3 32.85 2.43 -54.55
CA SER A 3 31.85 1.40 -54.92
C SER A 3 30.98 1.02 -53.70
N ARG A 4 29.66 0.84 -53.74
CA ARG A 4 28.55 1.17 -54.65
C ARG A 4 27.27 0.93 -53.82
N SER A 5 26.26 1.77 -54.06
CA SER A 5 24.85 1.58 -53.71
C SER A 5 24.32 0.19 -54.06
N LEU A 6 23.43 -0.38 -53.23
CA LEU A 6 22.30 -1.20 -53.70
C LEU A 6 21.10 -1.07 -52.74
N ARG A 7 19.98 -0.60 -53.30
CA ARG A 7 18.62 -0.71 -52.77
C ARG A 7 18.15 -2.16 -52.86
N SER A 8 17.38 -2.63 -51.88
CA SER A 8 16.56 -3.84 -52.00
C SER A 8 15.10 -3.47 -51.86
N LEU A 9 14.33 -3.82 -52.89
CA LEU A 9 12.88 -3.68 -53.00
C LEU A 9 12.23 -5.06 -52.83
N SER A 10 11.06 -5.03 -52.21
CA SER A 10 9.92 -5.94 -52.35
C SER A 10 10.02 -7.35 -51.77
N LEU A 11 8.97 -7.76 -51.04
CA LEU A 11 8.07 -8.84 -51.46
C LEU A 11 6.78 -8.82 -50.61
N LEU A 12 5.67 -8.57 -51.29
CA LEU A 12 4.29 -8.82 -50.83
C LEU A 12 4.06 -10.34 -50.71
N ARG A 13 3.35 -10.77 -49.66
CA ARG A 13 2.50 -11.96 -49.69
C ARG A 13 1.24 -11.81 -48.83
N PRO A 14 0.16 -12.56 -49.14
CA PRO A 14 -1.20 -12.19 -48.76
C PRO A 14 -1.92 -13.23 -47.88
N VAL A 15 -3.14 -12.85 -47.44
CA VAL A 15 -4.28 -13.68 -46.98
C VAL A 15 -4.10 -14.44 -45.65
N ILE A 16 -4.98 -14.13 -44.67
CA ILE A 16 -6.06 -15.01 -44.20
C ILE A 16 -6.98 -14.18 -43.30
N SER A 17 -8.20 -13.97 -43.80
CA SER A 17 -9.36 -13.55 -43.02
C SER A 17 -9.73 -14.68 -42.07
N SER A 18 -9.69 -14.43 -40.77
CA SER A 18 -10.41 -15.22 -39.77
C SER A 18 -11.36 -14.27 -39.07
N GLY A 19 -12.61 -14.31 -39.50
CA GLY A 19 -13.73 -13.71 -38.78
C GLY A 19 -13.81 -14.35 -37.41
N ARG A 20 -13.49 -13.57 -36.37
CA ARG A 20 -13.77 -13.94 -35.00
C ARG A 20 -15.07 -13.23 -34.61
N LEU A 21 -16.11 -14.03 -34.39
CA LEU A 21 -17.38 -13.59 -33.84
C LEU A 21 -17.11 -12.82 -32.54
N HIS A 22 -17.35 -11.51 -32.57
CA HIS A 22 -17.38 -10.68 -31.37
C HIS A 22 -18.59 -11.11 -30.54
N PHE A 23 -18.36 -11.88 -29.48
CA PHE A 23 -19.30 -11.96 -28.38
C PHE A 23 -19.06 -10.75 -27.49
N THR A 24 -19.84 -9.69 -27.70
CA THR A 24 -19.84 -8.52 -26.84
C THR A 24 -20.51 -8.88 -25.52
N MET A 25 -19.73 -9.37 -24.56
CA MET A 25 -20.20 -9.39 -23.17
C MET A 25 -20.10 -7.96 -22.65
N ARG A 26 -21.20 -7.21 -22.78
CA ARG A 26 -21.41 -5.95 -22.08
C ARG A 26 -21.45 -6.26 -20.58
N VAL A 27 -20.34 -6.08 -19.90
CA VAL A 27 -20.34 -5.93 -18.45
C VAL A 27 -20.95 -4.56 -18.16
N PRO A 28 -22.00 -4.46 -17.32
CA PRO A 28 -22.58 -3.17 -17.02
C PRO A 28 -21.57 -2.38 -16.19
N VAL A 29 -21.02 -1.32 -16.82
CA VAL A 29 -20.37 -0.20 -16.13
C VAL A 29 -21.39 0.32 -15.11
N ALA A 30 -21.06 0.22 -13.83
CA ALA A 30 -21.84 0.83 -12.77
C ALA A 30 -21.65 2.36 -12.88
N ILE A 31 -22.52 2.99 -13.67
CA ILE A 31 -22.66 4.44 -13.76
C ILE A 31 -22.91 4.94 -12.35
N THR A 32 -21.99 5.75 -11.80
CA THR A 32 -22.19 6.51 -10.57
C THR A 32 -23.39 7.44 -10.77
N ARG A 33 -24.56 6.97 -10.34
CA ARG A 33 -25.75 7.80 -10.26
C ARG A 33 -25.54 8.79 -9.13
N HIS A 34 -25.43 10.07 -9.49
CA HIS A 34 -25.58 11.18 -8.58
C HIS A 34 -26.88 10.99 -7.78
N LEU A 35 -26.77 10.58 -6.52
CA LEU A 35 -27.91 10.51 -5.61
C LEU A 35 -28.27 11.94 -5.23
N SER A 36 -29.35 12.44 -5.82
CA SER A 36 -30.03 13.64 -5.35
C SER A 36 -30.62 13.32 -3.97
N VAL A 37 -30.03 13.87 -2.90
CA VAL A 37 -30.56 13.74 -1.54
C VAL A 37 -31.86 14.54 -1.46
N SER A 38 -32.96 13.89 -1.77
CA SER A 38 -34.28 14.37 -1.38
C SER A 38 -34.47 14.04 0.08
N ALA A 39 -34.52 15.06 0.94
CA ALA A 39 -34.90 14.94 2.33
C ALA A 39 -36.37 14.47 2.42
N ALA A 40 -36.57 13.15 2.40
CA ALA A 40 -37.86 12.51 2.55
C ALA A 40 -38.02 12.00 3.98
N ARG A 41 -38.98 12.62 4.68
CA ARG A 41 -39.77 12.17 5.84
C ARG A 41 -39.31 10.89 6.56
N LEU A 42 -39.15 11.02 7.87
CA LEU A 42 -39.15 9.98 8.91
C LEU A 42 -40.17 8.87 8.61
N THR A 43 -39.73 7.79 7.98
CA THR A 43 -40.46 6.52 7.94
C THR A 43 -40.03 5.69 9.13
N ASN A 44 -41.01 5.03 9.76
CA ASN A 44 -40.83 4.10 10.87
C ASN A 44 -40.15 2.81 10.34
N THR A 45 -38.89 2.91 9.91
CA THR A 45 -38.09 1.79 9.44
C THR A 45 -37.71 0.97 10.65
N SER A 46 -38.22 -0.25 10.76
CA SER A 46 -37.86 -1.13 11.88
C SER A 46 -36.37 -1.45 11.84
N VAL A 47 -35.75 -1.56 13.02
CA VAL A 47 -34.35 -1.99 13.17
C VAL A 47 -34.07 -3.26 12.34
N ALA A 48 -34.96 -4.25 12.42
CA ALA A 48 -34.87 -5.48 11.63
C ALA A 48 -34.85 -5.27 10.11
N LYS A 49 -35.49 -4.23 9.58
CA LYS A 49 -35.45 -3.93 8.15
C LYS A 49 -34.10 -3.31 7.76
N VAL A 50 -33.58 -2.40 8.59
CA VAL A 50 -32.26 -1.79 8.39
C VAL A 50 -31.16 -2.85 8.46
N ASP A 51 -31.22 -3.71 9.47
CA ASP A 51 -30.24 -4.79 9.65
C ASP A 51 -30.23 -5.76 8.47
N LYS A 52 -31.41 -6.08 7.93
CA LYS A 52 -31.52 -6.95 6.75
C LYS A 52 -30.88 -6.33 5.51
N GLU A 53 -31.18 -5.05 5.24
CA GLU A 53 -30.58 -4.33 4.12
C GLU A 53 -29.06 -4.24 4.25
N LEU A 54 -28.56 -3.98 5.47
CA LEU A 54 -27.12 -3.95 5.75
C LEU A 54 -26.47 -5.33 5.57
N VAL A 55 -27.09 -6.41 6.04
CA VAL A 55 -26.56 -7.77 5.87
C VAL A 55 -26.51 -8.21 4.41
N GLU A 56 -27.51 -7.83 3.60
CA GLU A 56 -27.52 -8.09 2.15
C GLU A 56 -26.36 -7.36 1.46
N PHE A 57 -26.14 -6.09 1.79
CA PHE A 57 -24.99 -5.34 1.29
C PHE A 57 -23.66 -5.97 1.70
N LEU A 58 -23.48 -6.26 3.00
CA LEU A 58 -22.25 -6.86 3.52
C LEU A 58 -21.96 -8.24 2.93
N HIS A 59 -22.99 -9.02 2.61
CA HIS A 59 -22.82 -10.30 1.92
C HIS A 59 -22.12 -10.12 0.57
N ASP A 60 -22.59 -9.17 -0.23
CA ASP A 60 -22.07 -8.93 -1.57
C ASP A 60 -20.67 -8.29 -1.52
N GLU A 61 -20.45 -7.37 -0.57
CA GLU A 61 -19.16 -6.73 -0.34
C GLU A 61 -18.07 -7.75 0.05
N ILE A 62 -18.34 -8.59 1.05
CA ILE A 62 -17.43 -9.66 1.47
C ILE A 62 -17.13 -10.62 0.31
N ALA A 63 -18.11 -10.90 -0.54
CA ALA A 63 -17.92 -11.78 -1.70
C ALA A 63 -17.06 -11.13 -2.80
N GLN A 64 -17.04 -9.80 -2.90
CA GLN A 64 -16.16 -9.09 -3.82
C GLN A 64 -14.72 -9.07 -3.31
N GLU A 65 -14.52 -8.67 -2.05
CA GLU A 65 -13.19 -8.60 -1.43
C GLU A 65 -12.48 -9.96 -1.37
N ASN A 66 -13.22 -11.04 -1.12
CA ASN A 66 -12.63 -12.39 -1.10
C ASN A 66 -12.12 -12.88 -2.46
N LYS A 67 -12.42 -12.19 -3.57
CA LYS A 67 -11.86 -12.56 -4.89
C LYS A 67 -10.39 -12.20 -5.01
N THR A 68 -9.95 -11.16 -4.31
CA THR A 68 -8.60 -10.59 -4.38
C THR A 68 -7.81 -10.76 -3.09
N ARG A 69 -8.49 -10.92 -1.94
CA ARG A 69 -7.86 -11.06 -0.62
C ARG A 69 -6.86 -12.23 -0.56
N LYS A 70 -5.67 -11.91 -0.05
CA LYS A 70 -4.71 -12.93 0.41
C LYS A 70 -5.17 -13.50 1.77
N THR A 71 -5.23 -14.83 1.86
CA THR A 71 -5.66 -15.57 3.08
C THR A 71 -4.51 -16.25 3.81
N SER A 72 -3.34 -16.35 3.18
CA SER A 72 -2.12 -16.89 3.76
C SER A 72 -1.06 -15.79 3.79
N PHE A 73 -0.44 -15.61 4.94
CA PHE A 73 0.64 -14.64 5.15
C PHE A 73 1.96 -15.36 5.37
N PRO A 74 3.07 -14.83 4.84
CA PRO A 74 4.38 -15.39 5.13
C PRO A 74 4.68 -15.27 6.62
N THR A 75 5.32 -16.30 7.18
CA THR A 75 5.85 -16.25 8.55
C THR A 75 7.17 -15.51 8.64
N THR A 76 7.79 -15.19 7.49
CA THR A 76 9.05 -14.45 7.39
C THR A 76 9.09 -13.54 6.16
N ILE A 77 9.66 -12.33 6.29
CA ILE A 77 9.88 -11.36 5.20
C ILE A 77 11.28 -10.80 5.36
N GLY A 78 12.12 -10.77 4.31
CA GLY A 78 13.50 -10.27 4.41
C GLY A 78 14.38 -10.91 5.51
N GLY A 79 14.06 -12.14 5.94
CA GLY A 79 14.73 -12.80 7.07
C GLY A 79 14.25 -12.36 8.46
N PHE A 80 13.24 -11.50 8.56
CA PHE A 80 12.52 -11.18 9.78
C PHE A 80 11.35 -12.14 9.98
N ASN A 81 11.12 -12.62 11.20
CA ASN A 81 9.94 -13.38 11.57
C ASN A 81 8.75 -12.44 11.77
N VAL A 82 7.60 -12.80 11.21
CA VAL A 82 6.36 -12.03 11.29
C VAL A 82 5.55 -12.47 12.50
N VAL A 83 5.15 -11.52 13.35
CA VAL A 83 4.23 -11.71 14.48
C VAL A 83 3.01 -10.83 14.28
N LEU A 84 1.82 -11.42 14.32
CA LEU A 84 0.55 -10.74 14.08
C LEU A 84 -0.31 -10.73 15.35
N LYS A 85 -0.80 -9.55 15.75
CA LYS A 85 -1.66 -9.36 16.93
C LYS A 85 -2.77 -8.34 16.62
N GLY A 86 -3.89 -8.82 16.09
CA GLY A 86 -4.96 -7.91 15.66
C GLY A 86 -4.49 -7.05 14.50
N ALA A 87 -4.56 -5.71 14.62
CA ALA A 87 -4.03 -4.81 13.59
C ALA A 87 -2.52 -4.52 13.73
N GLU A 88 -1.89 -4.99 14.82
CA GLU A 88 -0.45 -4.80 15.06
C GLU A 88 0.38 -5.89 14.38
N VAL A 89 1.45 -5.47 13.71
CA VAL A 89 2.43 -6.33 13.06
C VAL A 89 3.80 -6.02 13.66
N GLU A 90 4.55 -7.07 13.97
CA GLU A 90 5.92 -6.97 14.46
C GLU A 90 6.83 -7.93 13.67
N LEU A 91 7.84 -7.38 13.02
CA LEU A 91 8.87 -8.11 12.28
C LEU A 91 10.13 -8.21 13.14
N LYS A 92 10.61 -9.42 13.46
CA LYS A 92 11.77 -9.63 14.35
C LYS A 92 12.92 -10.36 13.71
N LYS A 93 14.13 -9.86 13.92
CA LYS A 93 15.37 -10.51 13.52
C LYS A 93 16.40 -10.39 14.63
N GLU A 94 17.11 -11.48 14.89
CA GLU A 94 18.29 -11.48 15.75
C GLU A 94 19.50 -11.72 14.85
N ALA A 95 20.45 -10.79 14.87
CA ALA A 95 21.65 -10.85 14.05
C ALA A 95 22.81 -10.14 14.78
N ASP A 96 24.01 -10.70 14.71
CA ASP A 96 25.24 -10.08 15.23
C ASP A 96 25.19 -9.62 16.70
N GLY A 97 24.40 -10.31 17.54
CA GLY A 97 24.21 -9.96 18.95
C GLY A 97 23.28 -8.77 19.18
N GLU A 98 22.52 -8.37 18.16
CA GLU A 98 21.50 -7.34 18.20
C GLU A 98 20.11 -7.94 17.97
N ASN A 99 19.11 -7.37 18.64
CA ASN A 99 17.70 -7.66 18.35
C ASN A 99 17.13 -6.48 17.56
N ILE A 100 16.62 -6.76 16.38
CA ILE A 100 16.03 -5.78 15.46
C ILE A 100 14.53 -6.07 15.36
N ALA A 101 13.71 -5.05 15.62
CA ALA A 101 12.26 -5.13 15.49
C ALA A 101 11.73 -4.00 14.62
N ILE A 102 10.76 -4.30 13.75
CA ILE A 102 9.98 -3.31 13.02
C ILE A 102 8.53 -3.48 13.44
N LYS A 103 7.91 -2.42 13.95
CA LYS A 103 6.56 -2.46 14.52
C LYS A 103 5.68 -1.48 13.77
N PHE A 104 4.51 -1.92 13.35
CA PHE A 104 3.53 -1.05 12.70
C PHE A 104 2.11 -1.52 12.95
N ASN A 105 1.15 -0.64 12.66
CA ASN A 105 -0.27 -0.93 12.79
C ASN A 105 -0.98 -0.59 11.48
N VAL A 106 -1.80 -1.51 10.96
CA VAL A 106 -2.54 -1.29 9.70
C VAL A 106 -3.83 -0.49 9.86
N ASN A 107 -4.15 -0.01 11.06
CA ASN A 107 -5.26 0.92 11.25
C ASN A 107 -4.93 2.26 10.58
N HIS A 108 -5.87 2.78 9.78
CA HIS A 108 -5.76 4.08 9.12
C HIS A 108 -4.52 4.23 8.21
N SER A 109 -3.99 3.13 7.68
CA SER A 109 -2.76 3.12 6.89
C SER A 109 -2.97 3.23 5.38
N LEU A 110 -4.20 3.06 4.88
CA LEU A 110 -4.48 3.25 3.46
C LEU A 110 -4.40 4.72 3.07
N ASN A 111 -3.58 5.04 2.08
CA ASN A 111 -3.51 6.38 1.52
C ASN A 111 -4.42 6.48 0.27
N PRO A 112 -5.49 7.29 0.28
CA PRO A 112 -6.36 7.48 -0.88
C PRO A 112 -5.73 8.35 -1.99
N SER A 113 -4.43 8.64 -1.95
CA SER A 113 -3.76 9.61 -2.84
C SER A 113 -3.36 9.08 -4.22
N SER A 114 -3.91 7.96 -4.71
CA SER A 114 -3.91 7.68 -6.15
C SER A 114 -4.82 8.72 -6.82
N LYS A 115 -4.25 9.84 -7.29
CA LYS A 115 -4.99 10.93 -7.95
C LYS A 115 -5.93 10.35 -8.99
N PRO A 116 -7.25 10.62 -8.95
CA PRO A 116 -8.09 10.48 -10.13
C PRO A 116 -7.45 11.33 -11.22
N ALA A 117 -7.16 10.73 -12.38
CA ALA A 117 -6.63 11.45 -13.54
C ALA A 117 -7.39 12.78 -13.70
N ALA A 118 -6.66 13.90 -13.66
CA ALA A 118 -7.25 15.23 -13.69
C ALA A 118 -8.23 15.34 -14.88
N PRO A 119 -9.50 15.75 -14.65
CA PRO A 119 -10.45 15.90 -15.75
C PRO A 119 -10.06 17.14 -16.56
N GLY A 120 -9.25 16.95 -17.61
CA GLY A 120 -8.79 18.08 -18.42
C GLY A 120 -7.81 17.83 -19.57
N ALA A 121 -7.40 16.59 -19.86
CA ALA A 121 -6.55 16.34 -21.03
C ALA A 121 -7.41 16.16 -22.30
N SER A 122 -7.36 17.18 -23.16
CA SER A 122 -7.75 17.27 -24.58
C SER A 122 -8.49 16.07 -25.21
N SER A 123 -9.62 16.39 -25.86
CA SER A 123 -10.56 15.50 -26.56
C SER A 123 -10.06 14.75 -27.81
N ASP A 124 -8.76 14.46 -27.93
CA ASP A 124 -8.17 13.74 -29.08
C ASP A 124 -7.12 12.68 -28.70
N ALA A 125 -7.03 12.30 -27.42
CA ALA A 125 -6.26 11.12 -27.04
C ALA A 125 -7.06 9.83 -27.29
N PRO A 126 -6.44 8.71 -27.72
CA PRO A 126 -7.10 7.40 -27.76
C PRO A 126 -7.69 7.11 -26.38
N PRO A 127 -8.80 6.35 -26.27
CA PRO A 127 -9.44 6.09 -24.99
C PRO A 127 -8.36 5.56 -24.05
N VAL A 128 -8.03 6.38 -23.04
CA VAL A 128 -7.19 5.97 -21.93
C VAL A 128 -7.89 4.72 -21.42
N GLN A 129 -7.25 3.57 -21.58
CA GLN A 129 -7.70 2.37 -20.89
C GLN A 129 -7.87 2.82 -19.45
N GLU A 130 -9.07 2.69 -18.91
CA GLU A 130 -9.30 2.86 -17.48
C GLU A 130 -8.14 2.11 -16.83
N LYS A 131 -7.21 2.84 -16.19
CA LYS A 131 -6.17 2.17 -15.40
C LYS A 131 -6.99 1.42 -14.37
N ASP A 132 -7.12 0.11 -14.60
CA ASP A 132 -7.68 -0.84 -13.67
C ASP A 132 -7.04 -0.53 -12.32
N SER A 133 -7.87 -0.16 -11.32
CA SER A 133 -7.53 -0.04 -9.90
C SER A 133 -6.06 0.29 -9.63
N GLU A 134 -5.70 1.57 -9.52
CA GLU A 134 -4.48 1.89 -8.76
C GLU A 134 -4.69 1.30 -7.36
N ASP A 135 -4.02 0.18 -7.10
CA ASP A 135 -4.16 -0.62 -5.89
C ASP A 135 -3.88 0.31 -4.69
N MET A 136 -4.88 0.53 -3.84
CA MET A 136 -4.70 1.36 -2.64
C MET A 136 -3.59 0.76 -1.78
N LEU A 137 -2.48 1.46 -1.65
CA LEU A 137 -1.35 1.03 -0.83
C LEU A 137 -1.58 1.40 0.64
N SER A 138 -1.29 0.43 1.51
CA SER A 138 -1.21 0.65 2.96
C SER A 138 0.21 1.08 3.32
N SER A 139 0.36 2.34 3.74
CA SER A 139 1.61 2.98 4.15
C SER A 139 1.56 3.37 5.64
N PRO A 140 1.56 2.41 6.57
CA PRO A 140 1.53 2.73 8.00
C PRO A 140 2.82 3.42 8.42
N SER A 141 2.75 4.33 9.40
CA SER A 141 3.94 4.69 10.17
C SER A 141 4.46 3.46 10.91
N PHE A 142 5.77 3.39 11.09
CA PHE A 142 6.43 2.24 11.69
C PHE A 142 7.61 2.65 12.55
N ASP A 143 7.88 1.86 13.58
CA ASP A 143 9.04 2.04 14.45
C ASP A 143 10.07 0.95 14.16
N ILE A 144 11.33 1.35 14.01
CA ILE A 144 12.47 0.46 13.96
C ILE A 144 13.21 0.53 15.30
N GLU A 145 13.33 -0.60 15.98
CA GLU A 145 14.10 -0.73 17.21
C GLU A 145 15.33 -1.62 16.98
N VAL A 146 16.52 -1.11 17.34
CA VAL A 146 17.76 -1.88 17.40
C VAL A 146 18.24 -1.94 18.84
N THR A 147 18.18 -3.13 19.43
CA THR A 147 18.56 -3.37 20.83
C THR A 147 19.90 -4.08 20.92
N ARG A 148 20.85 -3.50 21.65
CA ARG A 148 22.16 -4.08 21.97
C ARG A 148 22.61 -3.67 23.36
N SER A 149 23.18 -4.61 24.11
CA SER A 149 23.76 -4.35 25.44
C SER A 149 22.79 -3.68 26.43
N GLY A 150 21.49 -4.04 26.36
CA GLY A 150 20.45 -3.46 27.22
C GLY A 150 20.09 -2.01 26.89
N ARG A 151 20.41 -1.54 25.68
CA ARG A 151 20.00 -0.23 25.15
C ARG A 151 19.30 -0.42 23.82
N THR A 152 18.26 0.36 23.59
CA THR A 152 17.49 0.37 22.36
C THR A 152 17.62 1.74 21.71
N LEU A 153 18.05 1.75 20.46
CA LEU A 153 17.94 2.90 19.57
C LEU A 153 16.67 2.71 18.74
N SER A 154 15.74 3.66 18.83
CA SER A 154 14.45 3.61 18.17
C SER A 154 14.32 4.74 17.17
N PHE A 155 13.76 4.42 16.01
CA PHE A 155 13.46 5.34 14.91
C PHE A 155 11.97 5.25 14.63
N SER A 156 11.26 6.37 14.74
CA SER A 156 9.90 6.46 14.18
C SER A 156 10.01 6.92 12.74
N CYS A 157 9.33 6.22 11.85
CA CYS A 157 9.47 6.37 10.41
C CYS A 157 8.11 6.41 9.71
N SER A 158 8.11 7.00 8.51
CA SER A 158 6.96 7.04 7.62
C SER A 158 7.40 6.77 6.18
N PHE A 159 6.49 6.24 5.37
CA PHE A 159 6.72 6.09 3.94
C PHE A 159 6.72 7.46 3.26
N ALA A 160 7.70 7.70 2.39
CA ALA A 160 7.82 8.94 1.64
C ALA A 160 6.62 9.07 0.66
N PRO A 161 6.06 10.28 0.48
CA PRO A 161 5.04 10.53 -0.55
C PRO A 161 5.58 10.24 -1.97
N GLU A 162 4.77 9.68 -2.85
CA GLU A 162 5.16 9.38 -4.25
C GLU A 162 5.71 10.61 -5.01
N GLU A 163 5.23 11.81 -4.70
CA GLU A 163 5.68 13.06 -5.33
C GLU A 163 7.14 13.41 -4.96
N GLU A 164 7.65 12.92 -3.82
CA GLU A 164 9.04 13.09 -3.39
C GLU A 164 9.96 12.04 -4.01
N VAL A 165 9.40 10.90 -4.45
CA VAL A 165 10.13 9.82 -5.13
C VAL A 165 10.33 10.13 -6.62
N GLU A 166 9.38 10.82 -7.26
CA GLU A 166 9.46 11.20 -8.68
C GLU A 166 10.12 12.57 -8.93
N GLY A 167 10.21 13.45 -7.93
CA GLY A 167 10.69 14.83 -8.06
C GLY A 167 12.21 15.02 -8.04
N THR A 168 12.98 13.99 -7.72
CA THR A 168 14.46 14.06 -7.63
C THR A 168 15.15 13.52 -8.88
N GLU A 169 14.90 14.14 -10.05
CA GLU A 169 15.67 13.89 -11.29
C GLU A 169 17.12 14.44 -11.25
N GLN A 170 17.66 14.72 -10.05
CA GLN A 170 19.08 15.02 -9.85
C GLN A 170 19.72 13.94 -8.97
N ASP A 171 20.18 12.88 -9.62
CA ASP A 171 21.28 12.00 -9.18
C ASP A 171 21.23 11.41 -7.75
N GLY A 172 20.06 11.12 -7.20
CA GLY A 172 19.91 10.40 -5.93
C GLY A 172 18.75 9.40 -5.97
N TYR A 173 18.99 8.15 -5.57
CA TYR A 173 17.91 7.21 -5.25
C TYR A 173 17.05 7.89 -4.17
N ALA A 174 15.78 8.15 -4.45
CA ALA A 174 14.86 8.61 -3.42
C ALA A 174 14.57 7.42 -2.48
N ASP A 175 14.74 7.64 -1.18
CA ASP A 175 14.42 6.63 -0.17
C ASP A 175 12.90 6.40 -0.11
N LEU A 176 12.49 5.15 0.08
CA LEU A 176 11.06 4.80 0.17
C LEU A 176 10.43 5.29 1.49
N PHE A 177 11.25 5.60 2.48
CA PHE A 177 10.81 6.02 3.80
C PHE A 177 11.77 7.05 4.41
N THR A 178 11.27 7.79 5.39
CA THR A 178 12.01 8.81 6.14
C THR A 178 12.09 8.47 7.63
N ILE A 179 13.08 9.05 8.32
CA ILE A 179 13.14 9.04 9.79
C ILE A 179 12.48 10.33 10.30
N ASP A 180 11.39 10.18 11.03
CA ASP A 180 10.60 11.29 11.59
C ASP A 180 11.09 11.68 12.99
N GLU A 181 11.54 10.69 13.78
CA GLU A 181 12.03 10.88 15.15
C GLU A 181 13.08 9.82 15.52
N VAL A 182 14.06 10.22 16.34
CA VAL A 182 15.07 9.32 16.92
C VAL A 182 15.05 9.43 18.44
N THR A 183 15.05 8.29 19.12
CA THR A 183 15.15 8.21 20.58
C THR A 183 16.01 7.02 21.03
N MET A 184 16.53 7.06 22.25
CA MET A 184 17.32 5.97 22.83
C MET A 184 16.97 5.76 24.30
N PHE A 185 16.79 4.50 24.70
CA PHE A 185 16.37 4.10 26.06
C PHE A 185 17.01 2.76 26.50
N GLU A 186 16.96 2.42 27.79
CA GLU A 186 17.60 1.22 28.38
C GLU A 186 16.62 0.09 28.76
N SER A 187 15.33 0.39 28.79
CA SER A 187 14.29 -0.56 29.22
C SER A 187 13.11 -0.47 28.26
N ASP A 188 11.91 -0.21 28.76
CA ASP A 188 10.80 0.27 27.96
C ASP A 188 10.93 1.78 27.73
N TRP A 189 10.44 2.23 26.58
CA TRP A 189 10.29 3.65 26.24
C TRP A 189 9.37 4.37 27.23
N LYS A 190 9.73 5.61 27.57
CA LYS A 190 8.96 6.49 28.44
C LYS A 190 8.87 7.88 27.81
N GLU A 191 7.79 8.60 28.09
CA GLU A 191 7.63 10.01 27.66
C GLU A 191 8.74 10.95 28.16
N THR A 192 9.49 10.55 29.20
CA THR A 192 10.63 11.31 29.72
C THR A 192 11.94 11.05 28.98
N ASP A 193 11.99 10.04 28.12
CA ASP A 193 13.16 9.76 27.30
C ASP A 193 13.28 10.84 26.22
N TYR A 194 14.50 11.33 26.02
CA TYR A 194 14.73 12.38 25.04
C TYR A 194 14.51 11.83 23.63
N ALA A 195 13.76 12.58 22.83
CA ALA A 195 13.54 12.32 21.43
C ALA A 195 13.84 13.58 20.62
N VAL A 196 14.34 13.39 19.40
CA VAL A 196 14.68 14.46 18.48
C VAL A 196 14.01 14.21 17.14
N SER A 197 13.37 15.23 16.58
CA SER A 197 12.77 15.14 15.25
C SER A 197 13.85 14.99 14.18
N GLY A 198 13.57 14.16 13.18
CA GLY A 198 14.40 13.95 12.00
C GLY A 198 14.66 15.23 11.20
N GLU A 199 13.70 16.15 11.15
CA GLU A 199 13.79 17.41 10.39
C GLU A 199 14.90 18.34 10.88
N ILE A 200 15.27 18.25 12.15
CA ILE A 200 16.30 19.11 12.77
C ILE A 200 17.65 18.41 12.91
N LEU A 201 17.75 17.15 12.47
CA LEU A 201 19.02 16.45 12.43
C LEU A 201 19.94 17.10 11.40
N ASP A 202 21.24 17.10 11.69
CA ASP A 202 22.24 17.43 10.70
C ASP A 202 22.17 16.43 9.53
N GLY A 203 22.20 16.91 8.29
CA GLY A 203 21.99 16.06 7.12
C GLY A 203 22.99 14.91 7.02
N TYR A 204 24.26 15.13 7.40
CA TYR A 204 25.24 14.05 7.40
C TYR A 204 24.98 13.02 8.51
N LEU A 205 24.50 13.46 9.68
CA LEU A 205 24.04 12.53 10.71
C LEU A 205 22.84 11.70 10.22
N TYR A 206 21.87 12.33 9.55
CA TYR A 206 20.72 11.63 8.96
C TYR A 206 21.16 10.53 7.98
N ASP A 207 22.06 10.86 7.05
CA ASP A 207 22.62 9.89 6.09
C ASP A 207 23.31 8.71 6.80
N LEU A 208 24.07 8.97 7.86
CA LEU A 208 24.72 7.91 8.65
C LEU A 208 23.72 7.01 9.36
N LEU A 209 22.57 7.55 9.81
CA LEU A 209 21.50 6.77 10.43
C LEU A 209 20.76 5.91 9.39
N MET A 210 20.50 6.45 8.18
CA MET A 210 19.94 5.65 7.09
C MET A 210 20.87 4.50 6.68
N ASN A 211 22.17 4.78 6.50
CA ASN A 211 23.18 3.74 6.26
C ASN A 211 23.25 2.70 7.40
N PHE A 212 23.04 3.14 8.65
CA PHE A 212 23.00 2.24 9.81
C PHE A 212 21.81 1.26 9.76
N LEU A 213 20.66 1.71 9.27
CA LEU A 213 19.48 0.87 9.03
C LEU A 213 19.70 -0.06 7.84
N GLU A 214 20.26 0.45 6.75
CA GLU A 214 20.56 -0.32 5.53
C GLU A 214 21.51 -1.48 5.81
N ALA A 215 22.57 -1.24 6.60
CA ALA A 215 23.53 -2.26 7.01
C ALA A 215 22.89 -3.43 7.81
N ARG A 216 21.68 -3.25 8.34
CA ARG A 216 20.89 -4.28 9.05
C ARG A 216 19.88 -4.99 8.14
N GLY A 217 19.84 -4.61 6.87
CA GLY A 217 18.92 -5.12 5.86
C GLY A 217 17.58 -4.37 5.81
N ILE A 218 17.51 -3.17 6.40
CA ILE A 218 16.32 -2.32 6.32
C ILE A 218 16.53 -1.34 5.16
N THR A 219 16.37 -1.86 3.95
CA THR A 219 16.55 -1.12 2.70
C THR A 219 15.20 -0.64 2.15
N SER A 220 15.21 0.31 1.21
CA SER A 220 14.00 0.71 0.48
C SER A 220 13.32 -0.46 -0.23
N GLU A 221 14.08 -1.41 -0.80
CA GLU A 221 13.53 -2.62 -1.42
C GLU A 221 12.77 -3.49 -0.39
N PHE A 222 13.38 -3.74 0.76
CA PHE A 222 12.76 -4.52 1.82
C PHE A 222 11.52 -3.82 2.39
N MET A 223 11.56 -2.49 2.59
CA MET A 223 10.39 -1.75 3.05
C MET A 223 9.25 -1.75 2.02
N GLY A 224 9.56 -1.90 0.72
CA GLY A 224 8.56 -2.15 -0.31
C GLY A 224 7.84 -3.49 -0.12
N GLU A 225 8.58 -4.56 0.21
CA GLU A 225 7.97 -5.85 0.57
C GLU A 225 7.08 -5.72 1.82
N VAL A 226 7.51 -4.94 2.81
CA VAL A 226 6.72 -4.65 4.03
C VAL A 226 5.45 -3.89 3.69
N GLN A 227 5.49 -2.92 2.77
CA GLN A 227 4.33 -2.16 2.31
C GLN A 227 3.32 -3.05 1.56
N GLU A 228 3.78 -3.95 0.69
CA GLU A 228 2.92 -4.91 -0.01
C GLU A 228 2.26 -5.88 1.00
N PHE A 229 3.05 -6.35 1.98
CA PHE A 229 2.53 -7.16 3.07
C PHE A 229 1.47 -6.42 3.87
N ALA A 230 1.74 -5.18 4.27
CA ALA A 230 0.82 -4.34 5.04
C ALA A 230 -0.49 -4.13 4.27
N THR A 231 -0.42 -3.90 2.97
CA THR A 231 -1.59 -3.75 2.08
C THR A 231 -2.44 -5.02 2.06
N SER A 232 -1.77 -6.17 1.88
CA SER A 232 -2.46 -7.47 1.90
C SER A 232 -3.08 -7.78 3.27
N TYR A 233 -2.42 -7.36 4.35
CA TYR A 233 -2.88 -7.59 5.71
C TYR A 233 -4.03 -6.66 6.10
N GLU A 234 -3.99 -5.40 5.69
CA GLU A 234 -5.06 -4.42 5.86
C GLU A 234 -6.36 -4.94 5.23
N GLN A 235 -6.32 -5.38 3.96
CA GLN A 235 -7.49 -5.94 3.29
C GLN A 235 -8.07 -7.15 4.05
N ASN A 236 -7.20 -7.95 4.67
CA ASN A 236 -7.62 -9.08 5.49
C ASN A 236 -8.34 -8.64 6.77
N MET A 237 -7.84 -7.60 7.42
CA MET A 237 -8.47 -6.98 8.58
C MET A 237 -9.80 -6.32 8.23
N TYR A 238 -9.89 -5.65 7.08
CA TYR A 238 -11.13 -5.07 6.56
C TYR A 238 -12.21 -6.14 6.34
N VAL A 239 -11.88 -7.25 5.65
CA VAL A 239 -12.84 -8.35 5.49
C VAL A 239 -13.26 -8.94 6.83
N GLY A 240 -12.33 -9.08 7.79
CA GLY A 240 -12.65 -9.51 9.15
C GLY A 240 -13.62 -8.57 9.87
N LEU A 241 -13.50 -7.25 9.67
CA LEU A 241 -14.44 -6.25 10.17
C LEU A 241 -15.83 -6.42 9.53
N LEU A 242 -15.91 -6.57 8.21
CA LEU A 242 -17.18 -6.78 7.50
C LEU A 242 -17.90 -8.06 7.97
N GLU A 243 -17.16 -9.15 8.15
CA GLU A 243 -17.69 -10.40 8.71
C GLU A 243 -18.19 -10.20 10.15
N GLY A 244 -17.42 -9.49 10.98
CA GLY A 244 -17.81 -9.12 12.34
C GLY A 244 -19.10 -8.30 12.38
N LEU A 245 -19.21 -7.30 11.52
CA LEU A 245 -20.38 -6.43 11.39
C LEU A 245 -21.60 -7.20 10.92
N LYS A 246 -21.46 -8.06 9.90
CA LYS A 246 -22.53 -8.94 9.43
C LYS A 246 -23.03 -9.85 10.54
N ASN A 247 -22.11 -10.42 11.32
CA ASN A 247 -22.46 -11.28 12.46
C ASN A 247 -23.13 -10.50 13.61
N PHE A 248 -22.81 -9.21 13.77
CA PHE A 248 -23.46 -8.35 14.73
C PHE A 248 -24.92 -8.05 14.35
N CYS A 249 -25.18 -7.73 13.08
CA CYS A 249 -26.53 -7.40 12.56
C CYS A 249 -27.45 -8.61 12.39
N THR A 250 -26.93 -9.84 12.50
CA THR A 250 -27.72 -11.08 12.39
C THR A 250 -28.12 -11.67 13.75
N LYS A 251 -27.63 -11.09 14.85
CA LYS A 251 -27.95 -11.50 16.23
C LYS A 251 -28.99 -10.59 16.84
#